data_AF-A0A812IVQ1-F1
#
_entry.id   AF-A0A812IVQ1-F1
#
_cell.length_a   1.000
_cell.length_b   1.000
_cell.length_c   1.000
_cell.angle_alpha   90.00
_cell.angle_beta   90.00
_cell.angle_gamma   90.00
#
_symmetry.space_group_name_H-M   'P 1'
#
loop_
_entity.id
_entity.type
_entity.pdbx_description
1 polymer ?
#
loop_
_entity_poly.entity_id
_entity_poly.type
_entity_poly.pdbx_seq_one_letter_code
_entity_poly.pdbx_strand_id
1 'polypeptide(L)'
;MPFEFELPSKPVLVAGGFGGPAVMFIVTPFRNGLTLGASSPASAIKLYQEVFAQGFAKGWTGGAFTARAACPQFLCLGPAYHFYASFSGVGGGVLLTSLTETLIVYGAETKNAQLAMNQKSPGSIPSVHPSWKPFGPGFGIHVFRNVIATAGLRMFCTPCTTAIEKVSGTSNSMTTLAGDFAGNVCAACLSAPVHQLYGYAVTTPELRTLPASEQREKMVSFLKKQYLDTSGGRTRLSGLVPRDLFMRSMYVAVAYTMYSTVERTLVANWPQ
;
A
#
# COMPACT_ATOMS: atom_id res chain seq x y z
N MET A 1 -25.89 11.48 -20.76
CA MET A 1 -26.82 10.91 -19.77
C MET A 1 -26.58 11.66 -18.46
N PRO A 2 -27.62 12.17 -17.77
CA PRO A 2 -27.44 12.78 -16.46
C PRO A 2 -26.92 11.72 -15.47
N PHE A 3 -25.95 12.10 -14.65
CA PHE A 3 -25.28 11.23 -13.69
C PHE A 3 -26.08 11.21 -12.39
N GLU A 4 -26.72 10.08 -12.09
CA GLU A 4 -27.26 9.83 -10.75
C GLU A 4 -26.14 9.23 -9.89
N PHE A 5 -25.62 10.05 -8.98
CA PHE A 5 -24.72 9.58 -7.94
C PHE A 5 -25.53 8.92 -6.84
N GLU A 6 -25.56 7.59 -6.81
CA GLU A 6 -26.08 6.87 -5.66
C GLU A 6 -25.08 6.94 -4.50
N LEU A 7 -25.55 7.47 -3.37
CA LEU A 7 -24.77 7.42 -2.13
C LEU A 7 -24.56 5.96 -1.72
N PRO A 8 -23.36 5.61 -1.21
CA PRO A 8 -23.12 4.27 -0.70
C PRO A 8 -24.13 3.90 0.38
N SER A 9 -24.51 2.63 0.42
CA SER A 9 -25.38 2.12 1.47
C SER A 9 -24.74 2.32 2.85
N LYS A 10 -25.57 2.50 3.88
CA LYS A 10 -25.13 2.63 5.28
C LYS A 10 -24.11 1.56 5.73
N PRO A 11 -24.29 0.25 5.45
CA PRO A 11 -23.29 -0.76 5.84
C PRO A 11 -21.93 -0.53 5.18
N VAL A 12 -21.88 -0.07 3.93
CA VAL A 12 -20.63 0.24 3.21
C VAL A 12 -19.95 1.47 3.80
N LEU A 13 -20.72 2.51 4.16
CA LEU A 13 -20.18 3.67 4.86
C LEU A 13 -19.58 3.31 6.23
N VAL A 14 -20.22 2.41 6.98
CA VAL A 14 -19.69 1.94 8.27
C VAL A 14 -18.47 1.03 8.08
N ALA A 15 -18.50 0.14 7.08
CA ALA A 15 -17.35 -0.69 6.73
C ALA A 15 -16.13 0.17 6.38
N GLY A 16 -16.29 1.18 5.52
CA GLY A 16 -15.22 2.10 5.16
C GLY A 16 -14.80 3.02 6.30
N GLY A 17 -15.76 3.57 7.04
CA GLY A 17 -15.54 4.56 8.10
C GLY A 17 -14.92 4.00 9.38
N PHE A 18 -15.21 2.74 9.72
CA PHE A 18 -14.70 2.08 10.94
C PHE A 18 -13.87 0.84 10.63
N GLY A 19 -14.38 -0.04 9.76
CA GLY A 19 -13.70 -1.27 9.37
C GLY A 19 -12.34 -1.00 8.70
N GLY A 20 -12.32 -0.08 7.73
CA GLY A 20 -11.09 0.36 7.06
C GLY A 20 -9.99 0.79 8.04
N PRO A 21 -10.22 1.81 8.88
CA PRO A 21 -9.27 2.22 9.93
C PRO A 21 -8.81 1.11 10.86
N ALA A 22 -9.74 0.24 11.32
CA ALA A 22 -9.40 -0.87 12.20
C ALA A 22 -8.45 -1.85 11.50
N VAL A 23 -8.75 -2.22 10.26
CA VAL A 23 -7.88 -3.08 9.43
C VAL A 23 -6.52 -2.43 9.23
N MET A 24 -6.47 -1.16 8.80
CA MET A 24 -5.21 -0.44 8.57
C MET A 24 -4.37 -0.31 9.83
N PHE A 25 -5.00 -0.19 11.00
CA PHE A 25 -4.30 -0.26 12.27
C PHE A 25 -3.75 -1.67 12.50
N ILE A 26 -4.56 -2.73 12.40
CA ILE A 26 -4.14 -4.12 12.63
C ILE A 26 -2.95 -4.50 11.75
N VAL A 27 -2.94 -4.11 10.47
CA VAL A 27 -1.86 -4.46 9.54
C VAL A 27 -0.61 -3.56 9.65
N THR A 28 -0.56 -2.65 10.63
CA THR A 28 0.60 -1.75 10.84
C THR A 28 1.94 -2.48 10.97
N PRO A 29 2.05 -3.62 11.69
CA PRO A 29 3.33 -4.34 11.78
C PRO A 29 3.86 -4.81 10.42
N PHE A 30 2.97 -5.21 9.51
CA PHE A 30 3.34 -5.61 8.14
C PHE A 30 3.92 -4.42 7.35
N ARG A 31 3.28 -3.25 7.45
CA ARG A 31 3.74 -2.00 6.85
C ARG A 31 5.07 -1.54 7.44
N ASN A 32 5.23 -1.62 8.76
CA ASN A 32 6.48 -1.26 9.44
C ASN A 32 7.62 -2.20 8.98
N GLY A 33 7.36 -3.50 8.83
CA GLY A 33 8.34 -4.46 8.30
C GLY A 33 8.80 -4.08 6.88
N LEU A 34 7.88 -3.70 5.99
CA LEU A 34 8.21 -3.21 4.65
C LEU A 34 9.09 -1.96 4.70
N THR A 35 8.78 -1.02 5.60
CA THR A 35 9.59 0.19 5.81
C THR A 35 11.01 -0.16 6.24
N LEU A 36 11.18 -1.08 7.19
CA LEU A 36 12.51 -1.52 7.63
C LEU A 36 13.27 -2.23 6.49
N GLY A 37 12.56 -2.97 5.63
CA GLY A 37 13.12 -3.63 4.45
C GLY A 37 13.73 -2.68 3.41
N ALA A 38 13.31 -1.40 3.41
CA ALA A 38 13.89 -0.39 2.52
C ALA A 38 15.28 0.10 2.98
N SER A 39 15.68 -0.23 4.22
CA SER A 39 16.96 0.20 4.82
C SER A 39 17.86 -0.97 5.24
N SER A 40 17.40 -2.21 5.05
CA SER A 40 18.03 -3.40 5.62
C SER A 40 18.02 -4.57 4.64
N PRO A 41 19.13 -5.31 4.49
CA PRO A 41 19.19 -6.55 3.71
C PRO A 41 18.67 -7.77 4.48
N ALA A 42 18.11 -7.58 5.69
CA ALA A 42 17.63 -8.68 6.53
C ALA A 42 16.48 -9.47 5.87
N SER A 43 16.31 -10.73 6.29
CA SER A 43 15.18 -11.57 5.88
C SER A 43 13.84 -11.03 6.41
N ALA A 44 12.72 -11.42 5.80
CA ALA A 44 11.38 -10.97 6.21
C ALA A 44 11.09 -11.27 7.69
N ILE A 45 11.45 -12.47 8.16
CA ILE A 45 11.27 -12.89 9.55
C ILE A 45 12.04 -11.97 10.50
N LYS A 46 13.30 -11.69 10.18
CA LYS A 46 14.13 -10.79 11.01
C LYS A 46 13.59 -9.36 11.01
N LEU A 47 13.09 -8.86 9.87
CA LEU A 47 12.45 -7.54 9.81
C LEU A 47 11.19 -7.48 10.71
N TYR A 48 10.36 -8.53 10.72
CA TYR A 48 9.22 -8.57 11.63
C TYR A 48 9.64 -8.70 13.10
N GLN A 49 10.69 -9.46 13.41
CA GLN A 49 11.26 -9.47 14.76
C GLN A 49 11.74 -8.06 15.17
N GLU A 50 12.41 -7.32 14.27
CA GLU A 50 12.85 -5.95 14.50
C GLU A 50 11.68 -4.99 14.77
N VAL A 51 10.53 -5.16 14.09
CA VAL A 51 9.30 -4.38 14.34
C VAL A 51 8.83 -4.51 15.79
N PHE A 52 9.00 -5.68 16.40
CA PHE A 52 8.58 -5.98 17.78
C PHE A 52 9.73 -5.98 18.80
N ALA A 53 10.95 -5.63 18.39
CA ALA A 53 12.15 -5.75 19.24
C ALA A 53 12.10 -4.88 20.52
N GLN A 54 11.29 -3.81 20.52
CA GLN A 54 11.08 -2.93 21.68
C GLN A 54 9.79 -3.24 22.45
N GLY A 55 9.18 -4.40 22.21
CA GLY A 55 7.96 -4.87 22.85
C GLY A 55 6.78 -4.99 21.89
N PHE A 56 5.81 -5.80 22.26
CA PHE A 56 4.66 -6.16 21.41
C PHE A 56 3.88 -4.93 20.92
N ALA A 57 3.53 -4.00 21.81
CA ALA A 57 2.78 -2.79 21.46
C ALA A 57 3.53 -1.88 20.46
N LYS A 58 4.87 -1.93 20.44
CA LYS A 58 5.69 -1.12 19.52
C LYS A 58 5.56 -1.56 18.07
N GLY A 59 5.05 -2.76 17.79
CA GLY A 59 4.77 -3.17 16.41
C GLY A 59 3.78 -2.26 15.68
N TRP A 60 2.93 -1.54 16.43
CA TRP A 60 1.92 -0.62 15.92
C TRP A 60 2.37 0.85 15.88
N THR A 61 3.66 1.13 16.05
CA THR A 61 4.18 2.49 15.99
C THR A 61 3.75 3.21 14.71
N GLY A 62 3.14 4.38 14.89
CA GLY A 62 2.62 5.21 13.80
C GLY A 62 1.29 4.75 13.18
N GLY A 63 0.75 3.59 13.55
CA GLY A 63 -0.46 3.01 12.96
C GLY A 63 -1.70 3.89 13.08
N ALA A 64 -1.82 4.63 14.18
CA ALA A 64 -2.93 5.56 14.42
C ALA A 64 -3.01 6.72 13.41
N PHE A 65 -1.89 7.13 12.79
CA PHE A 65 -1.92 8.15 11.73
C PHE A 65 -2.54 7.58 10.47
N THR A 66 -2.12 6.38 10.07
CA THR A 66 -2.63 5.72 8.87
C THR A 66 -4.07 5.25 9.04
N ALA A 67 -4.47 4.83 10.24
CA ALA A 67 -5.85 4.44 10.53
C ALA A 67 -6.81 5.64 10.38
N ARG A 68 -6.43 6.82 10.89
CA ARG A 68 -7.25 8.04 10.72
C ARG A 68 -7.35 8.49 9.27
N ALA A 69 -6.26 8.41 8.51
CA ALA A 69 -6.28 8.71 7.08
C ALA A 69 -7.09 7.67 6.28
N ALA A 70 -7.25 6.45 6.80
CA ALA A 70 -8.01 5.40 6.15
C ALA A 70 -9.50 5.72 6.03
N CYS A 71 -10.11 6.47 6.97
CA CYS A 71 -11.54 6.82 6.90
C CYS A 71 -11.90 7.47 5.54
N PRO A 72 -11.29 8.61 5.15
CA PRO A 72 -11.52 9.20 3.84
C PRO A 72 -10.91 8.40 2.67
N GLN A 73 -9.85 7.61 2.90
CA GLN A 73 -9.25 6.75 1.87
C GLN A 73 -10.25 5.72 1.33
N PHE A 74 -10.96 5.01 2.20
CA PHE A 74 -11.92 3.98 1.76
C PHE A 74 -13.12 4.59 1.03
N LEU A 75 -13.53 5.81 1.38
CA LEU A 75 -14.51 6.59 0.60
C LEU A 75 -13.96 6.99 -0.79
N CYS A 76 -12.66 7.25 -0.89
CA CYS A 76 -12.02 7.55 -2.18
C CYS A 76 -11.97 6.32 -3.09
N LEU A 77 -11.64 5.14 -2.56
CA LEU A 77 -11.42 3.95 -3.37
C LEU A 77 -12.69 3.43 -4.07
N GLY A 78 -13.87 3.62 -3.46
CA GLY A 78 -15.15 3.22 -4.05
C GLY A 78 -15.82 4.36 -4.83
N PRO A 79 -16.62 5.21 -4.18
CA PRO A 79 -17.39 6.28 -4.82
C PRO A 79 -16.59 7.24 -5.71
N ALA A 80 -15.44 7.73 -5.23
CA ALA A 80 -14.68 8.71 -5.99
C ALA A 80 -14.13 8.11 -7.29
N TYR A 81 -13.75 6.82 -7.29
CA TYR A 81 -13.37 6.11 -8.51
C TYR A 81 -14.49 6.09 -9.55
N HIS A 82 -15.71 5.71 -9.16
CA HIS A 82 -16.83 5.64 -10.09
C HIS A 82 -17.20 7.04 -10.62
N PHE A 83 -17.14 8.05 -9.75
CA PHE A 83 -17.30 9.44 -10.15
C PHE A 83 -16.24 9.85 -11.20
N TYR A 84 -14.95 9.64 -10.93
CA TYR A 84 -13.88 9.97 -11.86
C TYR A 84 -13.94 9.17 -13.17
N ALA A 85 -14.22 7.88 -13.09
CA ALA A 85 -14.31 7.00 -14.25
C ALA A 85 -15.48 7.37 -15.17
N SER A 86 -16.57 7.93 -14.62
CA SER A 86 -17.76 8.30 -15.40
C SER A 86 -17.47 9.36 -16.48
N PHE A 87 -16.52 10.27 -16.23
CA PHE A 87 -16.18 11.35 -17.18
C PHE A 87 -14.80 11.21 -17.80
N SER A 88 -13.92 10.35 -17.29
CA SER A 88 -12.54 10.18 -17.78
C SER A 88 -12.21 8.77 -18.27
N GLY A 89 -13.16 7.84 -18.20
CA GLY A 89 -12.95 6.43 -18.48
C GLY A 89 -12.15 5.72 -17.38
N VAL A 90 -11.94 4.41 -17.55
CA VAL A 90 -11.27 3.54 -16.55
C VAL A 90 -9.88 4.05 -16.18
N GLY A 91 -9.05 4.38 -17.18
CA GLY A 91 -7.68 4.85 -16.95
C GLY A 91 -7.61 6.20 -16.22
N GLY A 92 -8.44 7.16 -16.62
CA GLY A 92 -8.55 8.45 -15.92
C GLY A 92 -9.09 8.29 -14.49
N GLY A 93 -10.07 7.40 -14.32
CA GLY A 93 -10.62 7.03 -13.01
C GLY A 93 -9.55 6.47 -12.07
N VAL A 94 -8.71 5.55 -12.56
CA VAL A 94 -7.56 5.01 -11.80
C VAL A 94 -6.63 6.15 -11.39
N LEU A 95 -6.17 6.98 -12.33
CA LEU A 95 -5.22 8.05 -12.05
C LEU A 95 -5.74 9.08 -11.04
N LEU A 96 -6.96 9.59 -11.24
CA LEU A 96 -7.57 10.61 -10.38
C LEU A 96 -7.87 10.07 -8.98
N THR A 97 -8.30 8.81 -8.89
CA THR A 97 -8.50 8.13 -7.60
C THR A 97 -7.18 8.00 -6.86
N SER A 98 -6.12 7.53 -7.54
CA SER A 98 -4.82 7.36 -6.92
C SER A 98 -4.20 8.68 -6.48
N LEU A 99 -4.39 9.77 -7.24
CA LEU A 99 -3.97 11.11 -6.83
C LEU A 99 -4.72 11.57 -5.57
N THR A 100 -6.05 11.40 -5.55
CA THR A 100 -6.89 11.76 -4.40
C THR A 100 -6.51 10.95 -3.15
N GLU A 101 -6.36 9.64 -3.31
CA GLU A 101 -5.87 8.75 -2.25
C GLU A 101 -4.50 9.20 -1.73
N THR A 102 -3.58 9.55 -2.63
CA THR A 102 -2.23 10.02 -2.26
C THR A 102 -2.30 11.30 -1.44
N LEU A 103 -3.12 12.27 -1.82
CA LEU A 103 -3.32 13.51 -1.05
C LEU A 103 -3.88 13.23 0.35
N ILE A 104 -4.70 12.19 0.52
CA ILE A 104 -5.24 11.79 1.81
C ILE A 104 -4.18 11.11 2.68
N VAL A 105 -3.45 10.13 2.13
CA VAL A 105 -2.67 9.20 2.95
C VAL A 105 -1.18 9.47 2.97
N TYR A 106 -0.63 10.28 2.05
CA TYR A 106 0.81 10.51 1.93
C TYR A 106 1.44 10.95 3.25
N GLY A 107 0.89 12.00 3.87
CA GLY A 107 1.46 12.55 5.11
C GLY A 107 1.44 11.53 6.25
N ALA A 108 0.32 10.81 6.39
CA ALA A 108 0.14 9.79 7.42
C ALA A 108 1.07 8.58 7.24
N GLU A 109 1.20 8.07 6.01
CA GLU A 109 2.11 6.96 5.71
C GLU A 109 3.58 7.37 5.82
N THR A 110 3.93 8.57 5.38
CA THR A 110 5.28 9.13 5.53
C THR A 110 5.66 9.21 7.00
N LYS A 111 4.76 9.76 7.83
CA LYS A 111 4.99 9.85 9.28
C LYS A 111 5.12 8.48 9.92
N ASN A 112 4.24 7.53 9.59
CA ASN A 112 4.34 6.16 10.11
C ASN A 112 5.67 5.50 9.74
N ALA A 113 6.09 5.58 8.48
CA ALA A 113 7.37 5.01 8.04
C ALA A 113 8.56 5.60 8.81
N GLN A 114 8.58 6.92 8.98
CA GLN A 114 9.67 7.59 9.71
C GLN A 114 9.66 7.27 11.21
N LEU A 115 8.49 7.12 11.82
CA LEU A 115 8.37 6.67 13.22
C LEU A 115 8.83 5.22 13.38
N ALA A 116 8.52 4.33 12.42
CA ALA A 116 9.00 2.95 12.44
C ALA A 116 10.54 2.89 12.30
N MET A 117 11.12 3.73 11.44
CA MET A 117 12.58 3.84 11.31
C MET A 117 13.21 4.41 12.58
N ASN A 118 12.64 5.47 13.16
CA ASN A 118 13.10 6.03 14.43
C ASN A 118 12.93 5.07 15.61
N GLN A 119 11.95 4.18 15.57
CA GLN A 119 11.89 3.10 16.55
C GLN A 119 13.12 2.21 16.42
N LYS A 120 13.44 1.71 15.22
CA LYS A 120 14.63 0.87 15.02
C LYS A 120 15.94 1.60 15.33
N SER A 121 16.04 2.86 14.93
CA SER A 121 17.24 3.70 15.07
C SER A 121 16.84 5.07 15.64
N PRO A 122 16.73 5.20 16.98
CA PRO A 122 16.32 6.43 17.64
C PRO A 122 17.15 7.63 17.19
N GLY A 123 16.47 8.71 16.80
CA GLY A 123 17.10 9.95 16.35
C GLY A 123 17.62 9.95 14.90
N SER A 124 17.50 8.85 14.16
CA SER A 124 17.93 8.80 12.75
C SER A 124 17.21 9.82 11.85
N ILE A 125 15.95 10.15 12.18
CA ILE A 125 15.15 11.15 11.49
C ILE A 125 14.76 12.24 12.51
N PRO A 126 15.46 13.38 12.54
CA PRO A 126 15.30 14.40 13.59
C PRO A 126 13.93 15.09 13.55
N SER A 127 13.37 15.28 12.36
CA SER A 127 12.03 15.85 12.17
C SER A 127 11.18 14.95 11.30
N VAL A 128 10.22 14.29 11.93
CA VAL A 128 9.21 13.49 11.23
C VAL A 128 8.25 14.38 10.46
N HIS A 129 7.77 13.89 9.32
CA HIS A 129 6.84 14.57 8.46
C HIS A 129 5.49 14.74 9.16
N PRO A 130 4.85 15.92 9.10
CA PRO A 130 3.52 16.11 9.65
C PRO A 130 2.48 15.23 8.93
N SER A 131 1.63 14.52 9.68
CA SER A 131 0.66 13.58 9.09
C SER A 131 -0.40 14.23 8.21
N TRP A 132 -0.68 15.52 8.44
CA TRP A 132 -1.65 16.30 7.70
C TRP A 132 -1.08 16.97 6.44
N LYS A 133 0.26 16.97 6.26
CA LYS A 133 0.90 17.61 5.11
C LYS A 133 0.89 16.64 3.92
N PRO A 134 0.12 16.92 2.85
CA PRO A 134 -0.17 15.93 1.82
C PRO A 134 0.90 15.84 0.73
N PHE A 135 2.02 16.56 0.84
CA PHE A 135 3.09 16.58 -0.13
C PHE A 135 4.47 16.65 0.53
N GLY A 136 5.49 16.20 -0.19
CA GLY A 136 6.87 16.18 0.27
C GLY A 136 7.76 15.24 -0.56
N PRO A 137 8.96 14.91 -0.06
CA PRO A 137 9.87 13.97 -0.70
C PRO A 137 9.19 12.61 -0.98
N GLY A 138 9.35 12.09 -2.19
CA GLY A 138 8.74 10.82 -2.58
C GLY A 138 7.24 10.88 -2.91
N PHE A 139 6.60 12.06 -2.93
CA PHE A 139 5.18 12.19 -3.30
C PHE A 139 4.86 11.57 -4.67
N GLY A 140 5.65 11.87 -5.71
CA GLY A 140 5.44 11.29 -7.05
C GLY A 140 5.60 9.76 -7.07
N ILE A 141 6.49 9.21 -6.25
CA ILE A 141 6.70 7.76 -6.10
C ILE A 141 5.49 7.13 -5.42
N HIS A 142 4.93 7.81 -4.42
CA HIS A 142 3.71 7.42 -3.73
C HIS A 142 2.49 7.41 -4.66
N VAL A 143 2.32 8.46 -5.48
CA VAL A 143 1.29 8.51 -6.53
C VAL A 143 1.43 7.32 -7.47
N PHE A 144 2.63 7.09 -8.02
CA PHE A 144 2.86 6.01 -8.96
C PHE A 144 2.57 4.63 -8.35
N ARG A 145 2.97 4.42 -7.09
CA ARG A 145 2.65 3.21 -6.33
C ARG A 145 1.13 3.02 -6.20
N ASN A 146 0.39 4.07 -5.89
CA ASN A 146 -1.08 4.02 -5.75
C ASN A 146 -1.78 3.79 -7.09
N VAL A 147 -1.26 4.33 -8.20
CA VAL A 147 -1.74 4.04 -9.56
C VAL A 147 -1.64 2.55 -9.85
N ILE A 148 -0.49 1.92 -9.59
CA ILE A 148 -0.32 0.47 -9.79
C ILE A 148 -1.29 -0.32 -8.89
N ALA A 149 -1.43 0.06 -7.63
CA ALA A 149 -2.33 -0.61 -6.70
C ALA A 149 -3.80 -0.50 -7.13
N THR A 150 -4.23 0.69 -7.55
CA THR A 150 -5.60 0.95 -8.01
C THR A 150 -5.88 0.26 -9.33
N ALA A 151 -4.92 0.26 -10.27
CA ALA A 151 -5.00 -0.53 -11.49
C ALA A 151 -5.15 -2.03 -11.20
N GLY A 152 -4.47 -2.53 -10.16
CA GLY A 152 -4.67 -3.88 -9.63
C GLY A 152 -6.13 -4.20 -9.35
N LEU A 153 -6.75 -3.40 -8.49
CA LEU A 153 -8.14 -3.57 -8.09
C LEU A 153 -9.12 -3.44 -9.25
N ARG A 154 -8.87 -2.51 -10.17
CA ARG A 154 -9.86 -2.11 -11.19
C ARG A 154 -9.65 -2.75 -12.55
N MET A 155 -8.45 -3.26 -12.84
CA MET A 155 -8.09 -3.83 -14.15
C MET A 155 -7.59 -5.27 -14.06
N PHE A 156 -6.98 -5.71 -12.95
CA PHE A 156 -6.42 -7.06 -12.85
C PHE A 156 -7.35 -8.07 -12.14
N CYS A 157 -8.17 -7.64 -11.19
CA CYS A 157 -9.08 -8.56 -10.48
C CYS A 157 -10.05 -9.27 -11.44
N THR A 158 -10.71 -8.55 -12.36
CA THR A 158 -11.65 -9.14 -13.33
C THR A 158 -11.04 -10.25 -14.18
N PRO A 159 -9.92 -10.05 -14.91
CA PRO A 159 -9.34 -11.13 -15.71
C PRO A 159 -8.83 -12.30 -14.85
N CYS A 160 -8.35 -12.05 -13.62
CA CYS A 160 -7.99 -13.11 -12.70
C CYS A 160 -9.21 -13.94 -12.28
N THR A 161 -10.33 -13.30 -11.93
CA THR A 161 -11.60 -13.95 -11.59
C THR A 161 -12.10 -14.79 -12.77
N THR A 162 -12.18 -14.21 -13.97
CA THR A 162 -12.62 -14.93 -15.18
C THR A 162 -11.75 -16.16 -15.47
N ALA A 163 -10.42 -16.04 -15.32
CA ALA A 163 -9.52 -17.17 -15.53
C ALA A 163 -9.77 -18.30 -14.51
N ILE A 164 -9.96 -17.96 -13.23
CA ILE A 164 -10.23 -18.93 -12.16
C ILE A 164 -11.60 -19.59 -12.34
N GLU A 165 -12.63 -18.83 -12.69
CA GLU A 165 -13.97 -19.36 -12.97
C GLU A 165 -13.94 -20.32 -14.17
N LYS A 166 -13.17 -19.98 -15.20
CA LYS A 166 -12.98 -20.87 -16.37
C LYS A 166 -12.28 -22.18 -16.00
N VAL A 167 -11.28 -22.15 -15.12
CA VAL A 167 -10.55 -23.36 -14.68
C VAL A 167 -11.36 -24.19 -13.69
N SER A 168 -12.09 -23.54 -12.78
CA SER A 168 -12.89 -24.24 -11.76
C SER A 168 -14.24 -24.74 -12.30
N GLY A 169 -14.73 -24.20 -13.42
CA GLY A 169 -16.03 -24.52 -13.99
C GLY A 169 -17.22 -23.97 -13.18
N THR A 170 -16.97 -23.12 -12.20
CA THR A 170 -18.02 -22.52 -11.34
C THR A 170 -17.79 -21.02 -11.17
N SER A 171 -18.88 -20.26 -11.06
CA SER A 171 -18.84 -18.85 -10.64
C SER A 171 -19.57 -18.73 -9.31
N ASN A 172 -18.83 -18.41 -8.26
CA ASN A 172 -19.36 -18.24 -6.91
C ASN A 172 -18.49 -17.26 -6.10
N SER A 173 -18.94 -16.92 -4.89
CA SER A 173 -18.23 -15.96 -4.02
C SER A 173 -16.79 -16.35 -3.70
N MET A 174 -16.45 -17.65 -3.73
CA MET A 174 -15.10 -18.15 -3.48
C MET A 174 -14.19 -17.93 -4.69
N THR A 175 -14.67 -18.18 -5.92
CA THR A 175 -13.90 -17.92 -7.15
C THR A 175 -13.65 -16.43 -7.34
N THR A 176 -14.64 -15.58 -7.03
CA THR A 176 -14.46 -14.11 -7.01
C THR A 176 -13.41 -13.70 -5.98
N LEU A 177 -13.49 -14.21 -4.74
CA LEU A 177 -12.50 -13.91 -3.70
C LEU A 177 -11.08 -14.35 -4.09
N ALA A 178 -10.94 -15.52 -4.73
CA ALA A 178 -9.66 -16.01 -5.22
C ALA A 178 -9.10 -15.13 -6.35
N GLY A 179 -9.96 -14.65 -7.25
CA GLY A 179 -9.58 -13.70 -8.30
C GLY A 179 -9.17 -12.33 -7.76
N ASP A 180 -9.91 -11.81 -6.78
CA ASP A 180 -9.57 -10.58 -6.06
C ASP A 180 -8.20 -10.72 -5.36
N PHE A 181 -7.98 -11.85 -4.68
CA PHE A 181 -6.71 -12.16 -4.03
C PHE A 181 -5.56 -12.22 -5.04
N ALA A 182 -5.72 -12.96 -6.14
CA ALA A 182 -4.70 -13.10 -7.18
C ALA A 182 -4.38 -11.76 -7.85
N GLY A 183 -5.39 -10.98 -8.23
CA GLY A 183 -5.21 -9.65 -8.81
C GLY A 183 -4.47 -8.70 -7.87
N ASN A 184 -4.79 -8.74 -6.58
CA ASN A 184 -4.09 -7.97 -5.55
C ASN A 184 -2.64 -8.41 -5.34
N VAL A 185 -2.35 -9.72 -5.39
CA VAL A 185 -0.97 -10.23 -5.34
C VAL A 185 -0.17 -9.75 -6.56
N CYS A 186 -0.74 -9.80 -7.76
CA CYS A 186 -0.08 -9.27 -8.96
C CYS A 186 0.23 -7.77 -8.82
N ALA A 187 -0.76 -6.98 -8.38
CA ALA A 187 -0.57 -5.54 -8.15
C ALA A 187 0.43 -5.24 -7.03
N ALA A 188 0.43 -6.05 -5.96
CA ALA A 188 1.39 -5.98 -4.88
C ALA A 188 2.82 -6.22 -5.39
N CYS A 189 3.02 -7.27 -6.19
CA CYS A 189 4.31 -7.58 -6.82
C CYS A 189 4.80 -6.45 -7.73
N LEU A 190 3.93 -5.91 -8.59
CA LEU A 190 4.28 -4.80 -9.48
C LEU A 190 4.59 -3.50 -8.73
N SER A 191 3.89 -3.25 -7.61
CA SER A 191 4.11 -2.06 -6.79
C SER A 191 5.26 -2.21 -5.78
N ALA A 192 5.82 -3.41 -5.58
CA ALA A 192 6.84 -3.65 -4.54
C ALA A 192 8.12 -2.82 -4.74
N PRO A 193 8.73 -2.74 -5.95
CA PRO A 193 9.92 -1.91 -6.15
C PRO A 193 9.65 -0.42 -5.91
N VAL A 194 8.49 0.06 -6.34
CA VAL A 194 8.07 1.45 -6.15
C VAL A 194 7.81 1.73 -4.67
N HIS A 195 7.21 0.78 -3.95
CA HIS A 195 6.98 0.89 -2.52
C HIS A 195 8.28 0.92 -1.72
N GLN A 196 9.25 0.07 -2.06
CA GLN A 196 10.57 0.08 -1.42
C GLN A 196 11.34 1.36 -1.73
N LEU A 197 11.26 1.85 -2.97
CA LEU A 197 11.83 3.14 -3.35
C LEU A 197 11.19 4.30 -2.57
N TYR A 198 9.86 4.29 -2.40
CA TYR A 198 9.16 5.27 -1.58
C TYR A 198 9.65 5.21 -0.12
N GLY A 199 9.73 4.01 0.47
CA GLY A 199 10.26 3.80 1.81
C GLY A 199 11.65 4.43 1.98
N TYR A 200 12.57 4.08 1.09
CA TYR A 200 13.91 4.66 1.05
C TYR A 200 13.88 6.19 0.95
N ALA A 201 13.08 6.74 0.04
CA ALA A 201 12.98 8.18 -0.18
C ALA A 201 12.49 8.94 1.06
N VAL A 202 11.52 8.40 1.79
CA VAL A 202 10.93 9.09 2.95
C VAL A 202 11.71 8.87 4.25
N THR A 203 12.49 7.79 4.36
CA THR A 203 13.28 7.47 5.56
C THR A 203 14.76 7.81 5.47
N THR A 204 15.23 8.42 4.37
CA THR A 204 16.62 8.85 4.19
C THR A 204 16.70 10.39 4.20
N PRO A 205 16.95 11.03 5.36
CA PRO A 205 16.94 12.49 5.50
C PRO A 205 17.91 13.20 4.54
N GLU A 206 19.05 12.58 4.25
CA GLU A 206 20.09 13.12 3.39
C GLU A 206 19.58 13.38 1.97
N LEU A 207 18.60 12.62 1.48
CA LEU A 207 18.04 12.86 0.15
C LEU A 207 17.38 14.24 0.05
N ARG A 208 16.86 14.79 1.16
CA ARG A 208 16.10 16.05 1.13
C ARG A 208 16.97 17.27 0.85
N THR A 209 18.26 17.18 1.16
CA THR A 209 19.21 18.28 1.01
C THR A 209 19.97 18.23 -0.31
N LEU A 210 19.84 17.14 -1.07
CA LEU A 210 20.55 16.97 -2.34
C LEU A 210 19.79 17.61 -3.51
N PRO A 211 20.48 18.05 -4.57
CA PRO A 211 19.86 18.40 -5.84
C PRO A 211 19.04 17.24 -6.44
N ALA A 212 18.04 17.56 -7.25
CA ALA A 212 17.13 16.54 -7.81
C ALA A 212 17.83 15.47 -8.66
N SER A 213 18.90 15.83 -9.37
CA SER A 213 19.75 14.89 -10.13
C SER A 213 20.43 13.86 -9.23
N GLU A 214 21.04 14.32 -8.14
CA GLU A 214 21.72 13.47 -7.15
C GLU A 214 20.71 12.61 -6.37
N GLN A 215 19.53 13.15 -6.05
CA GLN A 215 18.44 12.36 -5.48
C GLN A 215 18.07 11.19 -6.42
N ARG A 216 17.89 11.48 -7.72
CA ARG A 216 17.57 10.47 -8.73
C ARG A 216 18.67 9.42 -8.82
N GLU A 217 19.93 9.84 -8.82
CA GLU A 217 21.07 8.92 -8.85
C GLU A 217 21.08 7.99 -7.62
N LYS A 218 20.91 8.54 -6.42
CA LYS A 218 20.84 7.73 -5.19
C LYS A 218 19.65 6.78 -5.18
N MET A 219 18.49 7.22 -5.67
CA MET A 219 17.29 6.38 -5.82
C MET A 219 17.49 5.23 -6.81
N VAL A 220 18.13 5.49 -7.96
CA VAL A 220 18.49 4.44 -8.93
C VAL A 220 19.53 3.49 -8.33
N SER A 221 20.53 4.02 -7.64
CA SER A 221 21.56 3.23 -6.96
C SER A 221 20.95 2.32 -5.88
N PHE A 222 19.97 2.84 -5.12
CA PHE A 222 19.19 2.06 -4.16
C PHE A 222 18.49 0.89 -4.85
N LEU A 223 17.72 1.12 -5.92
CA LEU A 223 17.03 0.05 -6.64
C LEU A 223 17.99 -1.01 -7.20
N LYS A 224 19.11 -0.58 -7.76
CA LYS A 224 20.15 -1.49 -8.25
C LYS A 224 20.69 -2.35 -7.11
N LYS A 225 21.07 -1.75 -5.98
CA LYS A 225 21.58 -2.49 -4.80
C LYS A 225 20.54 -3.42 -4.20
N GLN A 226 19.27 -3.00 -4.20
CA GLN A 226 18.17 -3.79 -3.64
C GLN A 226 17.88 -5.03 -4.50
N TYR A 227 17.83 -4.88 -5.83
CA TYR A 227 17.30 -5.91 -6.72
C TYR A 227 18.30 -6.57 -7.64
N LEU A 228 19.52 -6.05 -7.75
CA LEU A 228 20.60 -6.61 -8.54
C LEU A 228 21.79 -6.95 -7.64
N ASP A 229 22.32 -8.15 -7.81
CA ASP A 229 23.58 -8.58 -7.24
C ASP A 229 24.60 -8.73 -8.37
N THR A 230 25.60 -7.84 -8.39
CA THR A 230 26.70 -7.88 -9.35
C THR A 230 27.93 -8.43 -8.64
N SER A 231 28.10 -9.74 -8.70
CA SER A 231 29.21 -10.47 -8.07
C SER A 231 29.98 -11.26 -9.14
N GLY A 232 31.31 -11.16 -9.15
CA GLY A 232 32.16 -11.93 -10.09
C GLY A 232 31.91 -11.62 -11.57
N GLY A 233 31.56 -10.37 -11.91
CA GLY A 233 31.33 -9.94 -13.30
C GLY A 233 29.97 -10.36 -13.89
N ARG A 234 29.10 -11.04 -13.11
CA ARG A 234 27.73 -11.39 -13.52
C ARG A 234 26.72 -10.60 -12.70
N THR A 235 25.67 -10.11 -13.37
CA THR A 235 24.54 -9.45 -12.70
C THR A 235 23.37 -10.44 -12.63
N ARG A 236 22.88 -10.70 -11.41
CA ARG A 236 21.73 -11.56 -11.14
C ARG A 236 20.69 -10.81 -10.30
N LEU A 237 19.48 -11.36 -10.22
CA LEU A 237 18.48 -10.87 -9.28
C LEU A 237 18.93 -11.12 -7.85
N SER A 238 18.79 -10.09 -7.01
CA SER A 238 19.09 -10.15 -5.58
C SER A 238 18.12 -11.09 -4.86
N GLY A 239 18.62 -11.78 -3.83
CA GLY A 239 17.79 -12.56 -2.90
C GLY A 239 16.75 -11.72 -2.13
N LEU A 240 16.83 -10.39 -2.19
CA LEU A 240 15.84 -9.49 -1.62
C LEU A 240 14.57 -9.37 -2.47
N VAL A 241 14.61 -9.72 -3.77
CA VAL A 241 13.42 -9.72 -4.64
C VAL A 241 12.29 -10.57 -4.04
N PRO A 242 12.46 -11.89 -3.80
CA PRO A 242 11.38 -12.70 -3.25
C PRO A 242 10.92 -12.23 -1.86
N ARG A 243 11.82 -11.68 -1.04
CA ARG A 243 11.47 -11.10 0.26
C ARG A 243 10.50 -9.93 0.11
N ASP A 244 10.85 -8.97 -0.73
CA ASP A 244 10.05 -7.74 -0.89
C ASP A 244 8.70 -8.05 -1.54
N LEU A 245 8.68 -8.94 -2.53
CA LEU A 245 7.44 -9.43 -3.15
C LEU A 245 6.56 -10.14 -2.12
N PHE A 246 7.12 -11.05 -1.33
CA PHE A 246 6.38 -11.76 -0.29
C PHE A 246 5.80 -10.80 0.75
N MET A 247 6.62 -9.91 1.32
CA MET A 247 6.15 -8.97 2.36
C MET A 247 5.09 -8.01 1.82
N ARG A 248 5.25 -7.55 0.56
CA ARG A 248 4.29 -6.63 -0.06
C ARG A 248 2.97 -7.33 -0.34
N SER A 249 3.01 -8.54 -0.88
CA SER A 249 1.83 -9.35 -1.13
C SER A 249 1.13 -9.74 0.16
N MET A 250 1.88 -10.14 1.20
CA MET A 250 1.31 -10.44 2.53
C MET A 250 0.56 -9.23 3.10
N TYR A 251 1.20 -8.05 3.11
CA TYR A 251 0.55 -6.82 3.60
C TYR A 251 -0.74 -6.51 2.84
N VAL A 252 -0.66 -6.49 1.50
CA VAL A 252 -1.79 -6.14 0.64
C VAL A 252 -2.92 -7.16 0.74
N ALA A 253 -2.60 -8.45 0.66
CA ALA A 253 -3.58 -9.52 0.68
C ALA A 253 -4.29 -9.62 2.03
N VAL A 254 -3.56 -9.49 3.14
CA VAL A 254 -4.17 -9.48 4.48
C VAL A 254 -5.07 -8.27 4.66
N ALA A 255 -4.61 -7.08 4.28
CA ALA A 255 -5.42 -5.86 4.40
C ALA A 255 -6.74 -5.95 3.60
N TYR A 256 -6.67 -6.33 2.32
CA TYR A 256 -7.89 -6.44 1.50
C TYR A 256 -8.79 -7.60 1.91
N THR A 257 -8.23 -8.75 2.28
CA THR A 257 -9.05 -9.88 2.77
C THR A 257 -9.80 -9.48 4.03
N MET A 258 -9.11 -8.89 5.02
CA MET A 258 -9.75 -8.46 6.25
C MET A 258 -10.85 -7.41 6.00
N TYR A 259 -10.56 -6.40 5.17
CA TYR A 259 -11.55 -5.37 4.85
C TYR A 259 -12.75 -5.94 4.10
N SER A 260 -12.53 -6.79 3.09
CA SER A 260 -13.59 -7.46 2.32
C SER A 260 -14.48 -8.32 3.23
N THR A 261 -13.90 -9.05 4.19
CA THR A 261 -14.67 -9.78 5.20
C THR A 261 -15.53 -8.83 6.04
N VAL A 262 -14.97 -7.73 6.56
CA VAL A 262 -15.74 -6.76 7.35
C VAL A 262 -16.90 -6.17 6.55
N GLU A 263 -16.64 -5.74 5.31
CA GLU A 263 -17.67 -5.16 4.44
C GLU A 263 -18.79 -6.17 4.16
N ARG A 264 -18.45 -7.39 3.72
CA ARG A 264 -19.43 -8.44 3.42
C ARG A 264 -20.25 -8.83 4.64
N THR A 265 -19.64 -8.98 5.81
CA THR A 265 -20.35 -9.30 7.05
C THR A 265 -21.32 -8.18 7.44
N LEU A 266 -20.90 -6.92 7.34
CA LEU A 266 -21.77 -5.78 7.65
C LEU A 266 -22.94 -5.67 6.67
N VAL A 267 -22.69 -5.84 5.36
CA VAL A 267 -23.76 -5.82 4.35
C VAL A 267 -24.76 -6.95 4.57
N ALA A 268 -24.29 -8.17 4.84
CA ALA A 268 -25.15 -9.34 5.01
C ALA A 268 -26.02 -9.30 6.29
N ASN A 269 -25.56 -8.62 7.34
CA ASN A 269 -26.24 -8.59 8.65
C ASN A 269 -26.75 -7.19 9.01
N TRP A 270 -26.81 -6.25 8.05
CA TRP A 270 -27.29 -4.90 8.33
C TRP A 270 -28.80 -4.93 8.65
N PRO A 271 -29.26 -4.26 9.73
CA PRO A 271 -30.69 -4.16 10.01
C PRO A 271 -31.42 -3.52 8.83
N GLN A 272 -32.45 -4.21 8.33
CA GLN A 272 -33.35 -3.70 7.29
C GLN A 272 -34.27 -2.60 7.84
#